data_AF-A0A6P6D249-F1
#
_entry.id   AF-A0A6P6D249-F1
#
_cell.length_a   1.000
_cell.length_b   1.000
_cell.length_c   1.000
_cell.angle_alpha   90.00
_cell.angle_beta   90.00
_cell.angle_gamma   90.00
#
_symmetry.space_group_name_H-M   'P 1'
#
loop_
_entity.id
_entity.type
_entity.pdbx_description
1 polymer ?
#
loop_
_entity_poly.entity_id
_entity_poly.type
_entity_poly.pdbx_seq_one_letter_code
_entity_poly.pdbx_strand_id
1 'polypeptide(L)'
;MAVKKIAIFGATGKTGLTTLAQAVQAGYEVTVLVRDSSRLPSFLLWDPAKVPPRLQDVTDDHIRMHKVLQNSGLKYVAVMPPHIGDQPLTGAYSVTLNGHGPSRVISKHDLGHFMLRCLTTDEYDGHNTYPSHKYD
;
A
#
# COMPACT_ATOMS: atom_id res chain seq x y z
N MET A 1 -11.17 20.23 4.11
CA MET A 1 -11.15 19.75 5.52
C MET A 1 -10.21 18.55 5.59
N ALA A 2 -9.50 18.35 6.71
CA ALA A 2 -8.64 17.18 6.88
C ALA A 2 -9.46 15.90 7.08
N VAL A 3 -8.95 14.76 6.60
CA VAL A 3 -9.53 13.42 6.82
C VAL A 3 -9.44 13.07 8.31
N LYS A 4 -10.46 12.42 8.86
CA LYS A 4 -10.50 11.95 10.27
C LYS A 4 -11.02 10.53 10.43
N LYS A 5 -12.13 10.18 9.77
CA LYS A 5 -12.67 8.82 9.71
C LYS A 5 -12.13 8.11 8.46
N ILE A 6 -11.63 6.88 8.60
CA ILE A 6 -11.15 6.06 7.48
C ILE A 6 -11.59 4.60 7.63
N ALA A 7 -11.65 3.88 6.50
CA ALA A 7 -11.85 2.43 6.46
C ALA A 7 -10.59 1.74 5.92
N ILE A 8 -10.09 0.70 6.60
CA ILE A 8 -8.96 -0.12 6.14
C ILE A 8 -9.45 -1.53 5.81
N PHE A 9 -9.36 -1.88 4.53
CA PHE A 9 -9.56 -3.23 4.03
C PHE A 9 -8.22 -3.99 4.05
N GLY A 10 -8.23 -5.28 4.40
CA GLY A 10 -7.00 -6.07 4.52
C GLY A 10 -6.13 -5.72 5.73
N ALA A 11 -6.71 -5.12 6.78
CA ALA A 11 -6.02 -4.68 8.00
C ALA A 11 -5.26 -5.80 8.75
N THR A 12 -5.56 -7.08 8.50
CA THR A 12 -4.83 -8.25 9.05
C THR A 12 -3.62 -8.69 8.20
N GLY A 13 -3.34 -8.02 7.08
CA GLY A 13 -2.18 -8.28 6.23
C GLY A 13 -0.87 -7.71 6.79
N LYS A 14 0.27 -8.13 6.20
CA LYS A 14 1.63 -7.71 6.58
C LYS A 14 1.78 -6.18 6.70
N THR A 15 1.27 -5.45 5.71
CA THR A 15 1.22 -3.98 5.70
C THR A 15 0.05 -3.45 6.53
N GLY A 16 -1.14 -4.04 6.37
CA GLY A 16 -2.39 -3.58 7.00
C GLY A 16 -2.31 -3.43 8.51
N LEU A 17 -1.61 -4.35 9.20
CA LEU A 17 -1.40 -4.26 10.65
C LEU A 17 -0.67 -2.97 11.06
N THR A 18 0.43 -2.65 10.38
CA THR A 18 1.21 -1.46 10.71
C THR A 18 0.56 -0.18 10.20
N THR A 19 -0.21 -0.21 9.10
CA THR A 19 -1.07 0.91 8.71
C THR A 19 -2.12 1.18 9.78
N LEU A 20 -2.80 0.15 10.30
CA LEU A 20 -3.80 0.28 11.35
C LEU A 20 -3.19 0.86 12.65
N ALA A 21 -2.06 0.31 13.09
CA ALA A 21 -1.37 0.80 14.29
C ALA A 21 -0.95 2.28 14.15
N GLN A 22 -0.33 2.65 13.03
CA GLN A 22 0.05 4.03 12.75
C GLN A 22 -1.16 4.96 12.61
N ALA A 23 -2.27 4.50 12.02
CA ALA A 23 -3.48 5.28 11.85
C ALA A 23 -4.14 5.63 13.20
N VAL A 24 -4.27 4.63 14.08
CA VAL A 24 -4.78 4.84 15.45
C VAL A 24 -3.83 5.75 16.25
N GLN A 25 -2.52 5.55 16.13
CA GLN A 25 -1.52 6.40 16.79
C GLN A 25 -1.54 7.86 16.27
N ALA A 26 -1.85 8.07 14.98
CA ALA A 26 -2.03 9.39 14.38
C ALA A 26 -3.41 10.02 14.66
N GLY A 27 -4.27 9.37 15.46
CA GLY A 27 -5.57 9.91 15.86
C GLY A 27 -6.68 9.79 14.81
N TYR A 28 -6.53 8.92 13.80
CA TYR A 28 -7.63 8.58 12.91
C TYR A 28 -8.67 7.70 13.63
N GLU A 29 -9.94 7.92 13.34
CA GLU A 29 -11.02 7.00 13.69
C GLU A 29 -11.12 5.93 12.60
N VAL A 30 -10.72 4.69 12.93
CA VAL A 30 -10.51 3.63 11.94
C VAL A 30 -11.57 2.53 12.05
N THR A 31 -12.32 2.33 10.97
CA THR A 31 -13.13 1.12 10.75
C THR A 31 -12.30 0.08 10.00
N VAL A 32 -12.41 -1.20 10.37
CA VAL A 32 -11.75 -2.30 9.65
C VAL A 32 -12.76 -3.35 9.21
N LEU A 33 -12.61 -3.87 7.99
CA LEU A 33 -13.32 -5.07 7.55
C LEU A 33 -12.35 -6.26 7.58
N VAL A 34 -12.62 -7.22 8.46
CA VAL A 34 -11.90 -8.48 8.58
C VAL A 34 -12.83 -9.65 8.26
N ARG A 35 -12.29 -10.70 7.62
CA ARG A 35 -13.04 -11.94 7.33
C ARG A 35 -13.05 -12.91 8.51
N ASP A 36 -12.04 -12.79 9.36
CA ASP A 36 -11.71 -13.63 10.51
C ASP A 36 -10.82 -12.76 11.41
N SER A 37 -11.15 -12.66 12.70
CA SER A 37 -10.40 -11.85 13.67
C SER A 37 -9.14 -12.55 14.21
N SER A 38 -8.96 -13.84 13.93
CA SER A 38 -7.93 -14.69 14.57
C SER A 38 -6.64 -14.89 13.77
N ARG A 39 -6.55 -14.36 12.53
CA ARG A 39 -5.51 -14.79 11.56
C ARG A 39 -4.62 -13.67 11.04
N LEU A 40 -3.30 -13.91 11.09
CA LEU A 40 -2.21 -13.02 10.64
C LEU A 40 -1.06 -13.86 10.02
N PRO A 41 -0.17 -13.23 9.22
CA PRO A 41 -0.27 -12.92 7.77
C PRO A 41 0.03 -14.20 6.94
N SER A 42 0.77 -14.33 5.81
CA SER A 42 1.41 -13.53 4.72
C SER A 42 1.54 -14.49 3.48
N PHE A 43 2.14 -14.24 2.31
CA PHE A 43 2.84 -13.13 1.63
C PHE A 43 2.65 -13.29 0.09
N LEU A 44 2.96 -12.29 -0.75
CA LEU A 44 2.81 -12.39 -2.22
C LEU A 44 3.65 -11.33 -3.00
N LEU A 45 3.53 -11.38 -4.33
CA LEU A 45 3.94 -10.42 -5.39
C LEU A 45 5.33 -10.59 -6.06
N TRP A 46 5.34 -10.51 -7.41
CA TRP A 46 6.48 -10.34 -8.36
C TRP A 46 5.91 -9.81 -9.73
N ASP A 47 6.75 -9.50 -10.74
CA ASP A 47 6.32 -8.88 -12.02
C ASP A 47 5.75 -9.88 -13.04
N PRO A 48 4.69 -9.56 -13.83
CA PRO A 48 3.93 -10.53 -14.63
C PRO A 48 4.75 -11.38 -15.62
N ALA A 49 5.74 -10.81 -16.33
CA ALA A 49 6.53 -11.60 -17.28
C ALA A 49 7.62 -12.45 -16.60
N LYS A 50 7.89 -12.17 -15.32
CA LYS A 50 8.79 -12.93 -14.44
C LYS A 50 8.03 -13.57 -13.29
N VAL A 51 6.69 -13.63 -13.37
CA VAL A 51 5.87 -14.05 -12.24
C VAL A 51 6.11 -15.55 -12.09
N PRO A 52 6.45 -16.04 -10.89
CA PRO A 52 6.43 -17.48 -10.64
C PRO A 52 4.98 -17.90 -10.92
N PRO A 53 4.66 -18.78 -11.89
CA PRO A 53 3.33 -18.82 -12.52
C PRO A 53 2.13 -18.91 -11.55
N ARG A 54 2.35 -19.53 -10.39
CA ARG A 54 1.52 -19.46 -9.17
C ARG A 54 1.01 -18.07 -8.72
N LEU A 55 1.50 -16.96 -9.29
CA LEU A 55 1.08 -15.59 -8.95
C LEU A 55 0.34 -14.87 -10.11
N GLN A 56 0.22 -15.47 -11.30
CA GLN A 56 -0.32 -14.78 -12.49
C GLN A 56 -1.77 -14.33 -12.26
N ASP A 57 -2.62 -15.23 -11.78
CA ASP A 57 -4.04 -14.97 -11.50
C ASP A 57 -4.23 -13.77 -10.55
N VAL A 58 -3.28 -13.59 -9.62
CA VAL A 58 -3.28 -12.53 -8.61
C VAL A 58 -2.76 -11.21 -9.21
N THR A 59 -1.76 -11.24 -10.08
CA THR A 59 -1.32 -10.03 -10.82
C THR A 59 -2.42 -9.55 -11.78
N ASP A 60 -3.10 -10.48 -12.45
CA ASP A 60 -4.24 -10.17 -13.31
C ASP A 60 -5.42 -9.61 -12.50
N ASP A 61 -5.61 -10.06 -11.25
CA ASP A 61 -6.62 -9.49 -10.35
C ASP A 61 -6.26 -8.08 -9.87
N HIS A 62 -4.98 -7.79 -9.59
CA HIS A 62 -4.53 -6.43 -9.33
C HIS A 62 -4.75 -5.51 -10.55
N ILE A 63 -4.58 -6.02 -11.77
CA ILE A 63 -4.90 -5.28 -13.01
C ILE A 63 -6.41 -5.04 -13.14
N ARG A 64 -7.26 -6.02 -12.79
CA ARG A 64 -8.73 -5.83 -12.73
C ARG A 64 -9.12 -4.79 -11.67
N MET A 65 -8.62 -4.92 -10.44
CA MET A 65 -8.86 -4.00 -9.34
C MET A 65 -8.42 -2.56 -9.69
N HIS A 66 -7.23 -2.40 -10.28
CA HIS A 66 -6.73 -1.09 -10.71
C HIS A 66 -7.67 -0.46 -11.74
N LYS A 67 -8.06 -1.19 -12.78
CA LYS A 67 -9.02 -0.70 -13.81
C LYS A 67 -10.38 -0.29 -13.22
N VAL A 68 -10.89 -1.04 -12.23
CA VAL A 68 -12.14 -0.68 -11.52
C VAL A 68 -11.98 0.64 -10.78
N LEU A 69 -10.86 0.85 -10.08
CA LEU A 69 -10.58 2.11 -9.37
C LEU A 69 -10.39 3.29 -10.35
N GLN A 70 -9.61 3.10 -11.43
CA GLN A 70 -9.39 4.13 -12.44
C GLN A 70 -10.70 4.59 -13.12
N ASN A 71 -11.56 3.63 -13.47
CA ASN A 71 -12.82 3.91 -14.16
C ASN A 71 -13.95 4.37 -13.22
N SER A 72 -13.71 4.49 -11.92
CA SER A 72 -14.75 4.85 -10.92
C SER A 72 -15.15 6.33 -10.92
N GLY A 73 -14.32 7.21 -11.49
CA GLY A 73 -14.47 8.66 -11.37
C GLY A 73 -14.17 9.23 -9.97
N LEU A 74 -13.77 8.39 -9.01
CA LEU A 74 -13.38 8.80 -7.67
C LEU A 74 -11.93 9.30 -7.64
N LYS A 75 -11.60 10.13 -6.65
CA LYS A 75 -10.20 10.43 -6.33
C LYS A 75 -9.54 9.17 -5.79
N TYR A 76 -8.59 8.61 -6.54
CA TYR A 76 -7.86 7.39 -6.18
C TYR A 76 -6.35 7.67 -6.19
N VAL A 77 -5.59 7.00 -5.32
CA VAL A 77 -4.13 6.92 -5.39
C VAL A 77 -3.74 5.47 -5.56
N ALA A 78 -3.05 5.12 -6.64
CA ALA A 78 -2.65 3.75 -6.91
C ALA A 78 -1.23 3.51 -6.39
N VAL A 79 -1.12 2.98 -5.17
CA VAL A 79 0.17 2.65 -4.55
C VAL A 79 0.68 1.31 -5.09
N MET A 80 1.78 1.35 -5.83
CA MET A 80 2.41 0.22 -6.53
C MET A 80 3.81 -0.05 -5.95
N PRO A 81 3.91 -0.66 -4.77
CA PRO A 81 5.19 -0.92 -4.12
C PRO A 81 5.99 -2.02 -4.83
N PRO A 82 7.33 -2.03 -4.68
CA PRO A 82 8.17 -3.18 -5.01
C PRO A 82 8.12 -4.23 -3.87
N HIS A 83 9.21 -4.94 -3.59
CA HIS A 83 9.22 -5.94 -2.52
C HIS A 83 8.91 -5.30 -1.15
N ILE A 84 7.93 -5.86 -0.44
CA ILE A 84 7.52 -5.38 0.89
C ILE A 84 8.36 -6.09 1.96
N GLY A 85 9.38 -5.40 2.45
CA GLY A 85 10.31 -5.88 3.48
C GLY A 85 9.79 -5.72 4.91
N ASP A 86 10.68 -5.95 5.88
CA ASP A 86 10.40 -5.95 7.33
C ASP A 86 11.30 -4.98 8.13
N GLN A 87 12.12 -4.16 7.43
CA GLN A 87 12.99 -3.14 8.03
C GLN A 87 12.19 -2.11 8.85
N PRO A 88 12.80 -1.38 9.79
CA PRO A 88 12.10 -0.37 10.60
C PRO A 88 11.37 0.72 9.78
N LEU A 89 10.48 1.46 10.46
CA LEU A 89 9.93 2.72 9.93
C LEU A 89 11.06 3.75 9.81
N THR A 90 11.14 4.45 8.68
CA THR A 90 12.12 5.53 8.45
C THR A 90 11.46 6.88 8.18
N GLY A 91 10.32 6.90 7.48
CA GLY A 91 9.74 8.12 6.91
C GLY A 91 10.55 8.74 5.76
N ALA A 92 11.71 8.16 5.42
CA ALA A 92 12.72 8.72 4.50
C ALA A 92 12.72 8.08 3.11
N TYR A 93 11.65 7.36 2.77
CA TYR A 93 11.46 6.72 1.46
C TYR A 93 11.19 7.74 0.35
N SER A 94 11.65 7.42 -0.86
CA SER A 94 11.34 8.20 -2.06
C SER A 94 10.05 7.69 -2.71
N VAL A 95 9.28 8.60 -3.29
CA VAL A 95 8.06 8.28 -4.06
C VAL A 95 8.25 8.81 -5.47
N THR A 96 7.99 7.98 -6.48
CA THR A 96 8.03 8.39 -7.91
C THR A 96 6.76 7.98 -8.64
N LEU A 97 6.46 8.64 -9.76
CA LEU A 97 5.22 8.42 -10.53
C LEU A 97 5.42 7.55 -11.79
N ASN A 98 6.63 7.04 -12.01
CA ASN A 98 7.04 6.32 -13.22
C ASN A 98 7.39 4.83 -12.99
N GLY A 99 7.12 4.28 -11.80
CA GLY A 99 7.43 2.88 -11.47
C GLY A 99 8.92 2.58 -11.23
N HIS A 100 9.77 3.60 -11.11
CA HIS A 100 11.21 3.46 -10.92
C HIS A 100 11.70 4.34 -9.76
N GLY A 101 12.48 3.78 -8.83
CA GLY A 101 12.98 4.48 -7.66
C GLY A 101 14.37 4.01 -7.23
N PRO A 102 14.93 4.57 -6.13
CA PRO A 102 16.30 4.31 -5.68
C PRO A 102 16.57 2.86 -5.24
N SER A 103 15.55 2.04 -5.03
CA SER A 103 15.69 0.60 -4.70
C SER A 103 14.52 -0.23 -5.27
N ARG A 104 14.53 -1.53 -5.00
CA ARG A 104 13.40 -2.44 -5.24
C ARG A 104 12.79 -2.99 -3.95
N VAL A 105 12.87 -2.22 -2.86
CA VAL A 105 12.30 -2.58 -1.55
C VAL A 105 11.66 -1.37 -0.88
N ILE A 106 10.56 -1.62 -0.16
CA ILE A 106 9.94 -0.71 0.79
C ILE A 106 9.58 -1.51 2.04
N SER A 107 9.82 -0.97 3.23
CA SER A 107 9.36 -1.60 4.47
C SER A 107 7.82 -1.63 4.49
N LYS A 108 7.23 -2.69 5.05
CA LYS A 108 5.81 -2.71 5.43
C LYS A 108 5.41 -1.47 6.26
N HIS A 109 6.32 -0.97 7.10
CA HIS A 109 6.06 0.18 7.98
C HIS A 109 6.07 1.50 7.22
N ASP A 110 7.06 1.72 6.34
CA ASP A 110 7.12 2.90 5.47
C ASP A 110 6.02 2.92 4.41
N LEU A 111 5.65 1.75 3.87
CA LEU A 111 4.50 1.61 2.98
C LEU A 111 3.18 1.95 3.70
N GLY A 112 3.03 1.50 4.95
CA GLY A 112 1.90 1.89 5.79
C GLY A 112 1.83 3.41 6.02
N HIS A 113 2.98 4.01 6.32
CA HIS A 113 3.12 5.45 6.52
C HIS A 113 2.79 6.25 5.25
N PHE A 114 3.21 5.76 4.07
CA PHE A 114 2.89 6.38 2.80
C PHE A 114 1.39 6.36 2.49
N MET A 115 0.70 5.24 2.72
CA MET A 115 -0.76 5.17 2.54
C MET A 115 -1.51 6.16 3.45
N LEU A 116 -0.97 6.50 4.63
CA LEU A 116 -1.52 7.55 5.50
C LEU A 116 -1.15 8.97 5.03
N ARG A 117 0.05 9.19 4.48
CA ARG A 117 0.45 10.47 3.85
C ARG A 117 -0.49 10.83 2.69
N CYS A 118 -0.95 9.85 1.92
CA CYS A 118 -1.95 10.04 0.85
C CYS A 118 -3.32 10.54 1.34
N LEU A 119 -3.62 10.51 2.64
CA LEU A 119 -4.85 11.09 3.20
C LEU A 119 -4.75 12.60 3.47
N THR A 120 -3.53 13.14 3.42
CA THR A 120 -3.21 14.54 3.76
C THR A 120 -2.76 15.40 2.57
N THR A 121 -2.80 14.85 1.35
CA THR A 121 -2.43 15.55 0.12
C THR A 121 -3.23 15.03 -1.08
N ASP A 122 -3.42 15.89 -2.07
CA ASP A 122 -3.98 15.60 -3.40
C ASP A 122 -2.90 15.44 -4.49
N GLU A 123 -1.61 15.61 -4.15
CA GLU A 123 -0.42 15.46 -5.03
C GLU A 123 -0.41 14.14 -5.84
N TYR A 124 -1.09 13.12 -5.35
CA TYR A 124 -1.12 11.77 -5.93
C TYR A 124 -2.49 11.31 -6.44
N ASP A 125 -3.51 12.17 -6.40
CA ASP A 125 -4.83 11.85 -6.96
C ASP A 125 -4.72 11.56 -8.46
N GLY A 126 -5.25 10.41 -8.90
CA GLY A 126 -5.18 9.96 -10.28
C GLY A 126 -3.82 9.37 -10.69
N HIS A 127 -2.84 9.28 -9.79
CA HIS A 127 -1.49 8.83 -10.11
C HIS A 127 -1.15 7.43 -9.59
N ASN A 128 -0.31 6.75 -10.35
CA ASN A 128 0.41 5.54 -9.92
C ASN A 128 1.67 5.97 -9.16
N THR A 129 1.88 5.43 -7.96
CA THR A 129 2.96 5.86 -7.05
C THR A 129 3.83 4.69 -6.64
N TYR A 130 5.15 4.87 -6.72
CA TYR A 130 6.18 3.87 -6.41
C TYR A 130 7.00 4.29 -5.19
N PRO A 131 6.61 3.90 -3.97
CA PRO A 131 7.41 4.12 -2.77
C PRO A 131 8.57 3.12 -2.72
N SER A 132 9.80 3.60 -2.52
CA SER A 132 10.99 2.74 -2.32
C SER A 132 12.08 3.44 -1.51
N HIS A 133 12.90 2.67 -0.79
CA HIS A 133 13.99 3.20 0.05
C HIS A 133 15.19 2.25 0.05
N LYS A 134 16.39 2.80 0.24
CA LYS A 134 17.60 2.00 0.51
C LYS A 134 17.76 1.90 2.02
N TYR A 135 17.39 0.76 2.57
CA TYR A 135 17.75 0.38 3.93
C TYR A 135 19.17 -0.18 3.91
N ASP A 136 19.93 0.10 4.96
CA ASP A 136 21.23 -0.53 5.26
C ASP A 136 21.06 -2.00 5.71
#